data_AF-X1QUH6-F1
#
_entry.id   AF-X1QUH6-F1
#
_cell.length_a   1.000
_cell.length_b   1.000
_cell.length_c   1.000
_cell.angle_alpha   90.00
_cell.angle_beta   90.00
_cell.angle_gamma   90.00
#
_symmetry.space_group_name_H-M   'P 1'
#
loop_
_entity.id
_entity.type
_entity.pdbx_description
1 polymer ?
#
loop_
_entity_poly.entity_id
_entity_poly.type
_entity_poly.pdbx_seq_one_letter_code
_entity_poly.pdbx_strand_id
1 'polypeptide(L)'
;MALTGVVSGLMSGGGLANLLLGIYPPLSTQYSKWAYSKHPNMIPGIGDLVELAYRGEIDYGTFLGTAKQNGFDNEWAERLFAAGTVLLSTGDYLRLWRRGEITAEELEKFLLKQRFSLPAIEHIKKASEFFPSPQDLISFAVREVYSPDIVKKF
;
A
#
# COMPACT_ATOMS: atom_id res chain seq x y z
N MET A 1 -58.74 -11.54 -23.79
CA MET A 1 -58.61 -13.01 -23.70
C MET A 1 -57.38 -13.39 -24.50
N ALA A 2 -56.24 -13.54 -23.83
CA ALA A 2 -55.70 -14.79 -23.31
C ALA A 2 -54.54 -15.21 -24.25
N LEU A 3 -53.28 -14.97 -23.86
CA LEU A 3 -52.45 -15.93 -23.12
C LEU A 3 -52.53 -17.32 -23.75
N THR A 4 -51.51 -17.69 -24.53
CA THR A 4 -50.81 -18.99 -24.48
C THR A 4 -49.87 -19.11 -25.67
N GLY A 5 -48.57 -19.09 -25.39
CA GLY A 5 -47.51 -19.33 -26.36
C GLY A 5 -46.19 -19.46 -25.63
N VAL A 6 -46.21 -20.32 -24.60
CA VAL A 6 -45.11 -20.82 -23.78
C VAL A 6 -43.76 -20.61 -24.44
N VAL A 7 -42.99 -19.68 -23.88
CA VAL A 7 -41.57 -19.49 -24.13
C VAL A 7 -40.85 -20.78 -23.74
N SER A 8 -40.71 -21.64 -24.73
CA SER A 8 -39.92 -22.85 -24.76
C SER A 8 -38.45 -22.46 -24.61
N GLY A 9 -37.92 -22.51 -23.40
CA GLY A 9 -36.53 -22.17 -23.18
C GLY A 9 -36.02 -22.24 -21.75
N LEU A 10 -36.76 -22.89 -20.85
CA LEU A 10 -36.29 -23.34 -19.53
C LEU A 10 -35.31 -24.53 -19.67
N MET A 11 -34.33 -24.42 -20.56
CA MET A 11 -33.17 -25.32 -20.63
C MET A 11 -32.01 -24.58 -19.94
N SER A 12 -31.95 -24.60 -18.62
CA SER A 12 -31.18 -25.62 -17.92
C SER A 12 -31.38 -25.40 -16.41
N GLY A 13 -31.42 -26.47 -15.62
CA GLY A 13 -31.70 -26.44 -14.17
C GLY A 13 -30.79 -25.56 -13.30
N GLY A 14 -29.82 -24.85 -13.87
CA GLY A 14 -29.02 -23.82 -13.20
C GLY A 14 -29.65 -22.42 -13.14
N GLY A 15 -30.68 -22.14 -13.95
CA GLY A 15 -31.28 -20.79 -14.03
C GLY A 15 -32.08 -20.38 -12.78
N LEU A 16 -32.84 -21.33 -12.19
CA LEU A 16 -33.62 -21.09 -10.96
C LEU A 16 -32.74 -21.06 -9.70
N ALA A 17 -31.67 -21.86 -9.66
CA ALA A 17 -30.75 -21.86 -8.53
C ALA A 17 -30.00 -20.52 -8.42
N ASN A 18 -29.52 -19.96 -9.54
CA ASN A 18 -28.90 -18.64 -9.56
C ASN A 18 -29.88 -17.50 -9.23
N LEU A 19 -31.16 -17.63 -9.60
CA LEU A 19 -32.22 -16.68 -9.21
C LEU A 19 -32.53 -16.72 -7.71
N LEU A 20 -32.68 -17.91 -7.11
CA LEU A 20 -32.99 -18.04 -5.68
C LEU A 20 -31.82 -17.66 -4.77
N LEU A 21 -30.58 -17.98 -5.17
CA LEU A 21 -29.38 -17.58 -4.43
C LEU A 21 -29.09 -16.07 -4.52
N GLY A 22 -29.60 -15.37 -5.53
CA GLY A 22 -29.45 -13.92 -5.69
C GLY A 22 -30.44 -13.08 -4.87
N ILE A 23 -31.60 -13.64 -4.47
CA ILE A 23 -32.71 -12.87 -3.86
C ILE A 23 -32.65 -12.86 -2.32
N TYR A 24 -31.92 -13.78 -1.68
CA TYR A 24 -31.79 -13.83 -0.22
C TYR A 24 -30.33 -14.08 0.25
N PRO A 25 -29.58 -13.02 0.60
CA PRO A 25 -28.16 -13.11 0.94
C PRO A 25 -27.78 -14.11 2.05
N PRO A 26 -28.57 -14.34 3.11
CA PRO A 26 -28.22 -15.31 4.15
C PRO A 26 -28.19 -16.77 3.67
N LEU A 27 -29.06 -17.16 2.73
CA LEU A 27 -29.11 -18.55 2.24
C LEU A 27 -27.98 -18.84 1.26
N SER A 28 -27.69 -17.90 0.35
CA SER A 28 -26.55 -18.04 -0.55
C SER A 28 -25.23 -18.03 0.18
N THR A 29 -25.05 -17.19 1.19
CA THR A 29 -23.84 -17.22 2.03
C THR A 29 -23.68 -18.53 2.81
N GLN A 30 -24.76 -19.13 3.34
CA GLN A 30 -24.70 -20.45 3.99
C GLN A 30 -24.32 -21.56 3.01
N TYR A 31 -24.91 -21.57 1.81
CA TYR A 31 -24.57 -22.54 0.77
C TYR A 31 -23.12 -22.42 0.31
N SER A 32 -22.64 -21.19 0.05
CA SER A 32 -21.24 -20.94 -0.31
C SER A 32 -20.28 -21.38 0.79
N LYS A 33 -20.59 -21.09 2.07
CA LYS A 33 -19.79 -21.54 3.22
C LYS A 33 -19.71 -23.07 3.30
N TRP A 34 -20.84 -23.76 3.10
CA TRP A 34 -20.87 -25.22 3.05
C TRP A 34 -20.01 -25.76 1.90
N ALA A 35 -20.11 -25.16 0.71
CA ALA A 35 -19.33 -25.57 -0.45
C ALA A 35 -17.83 -25.37 -0.24
N TYR A 36 -17.40 -24.20 0.23
CA TYR A 36 -16.00 -23.90 0.54
C TYR A 36 -15.44 -24.76 1.69
N SER A 37 -16.28 -25.15 2.65
CA SER A 37 -15.89 -26.10 3.70
C SER A 37 -15.53 -27.48 3.15
N LYS A 38 -16.17 -27.92 2.07
CA LYS A 38 -15.90 -29.23 1.44
C LYS A 38 -14.77 -29.16 0.44
N HIS A 39 -14.69 -28.07 -0.31
CA HIS A 39 -13.64 -27.84 -1.31
C HIS A 39 -13.08 -26.41 -1.19
N PRO A 40 -12.07 -26.20 -0.34
CA PRO A 40 -11.44 -24.89 -0.19
C PRO A 40 -10.60 -24.60 -1.45
N ASN A 41 -11.16 -23.76 -2.33
CA ASN A 41 -10.54 -23.33 -3.59
C ASN A 41 -10.34 -21.81 -3.66
N MET A 42 -10.58 -21.10 -2.55
CA MET A 42 -10.35 -19.66 -2.48
C MET A 42 -8.85 -19.38 -2.45
N ILE A 43 -8.40 -18.58 -3.40
CA ILE A 43 -7.03 -18.09 -3.44
C ILE A 43 -7.00 -16.76 -2.66
N PRO A 44 -6.01 -16.55 -1.76
CA PRO A 44 -5.87 -15.27 -1.06
C PRO A 44 -5.75 -14.11 -2.05
N GLY A 45 -6.19 -12.93 -1.62
CA GLY A 45 -6.04 -11.72 -2.41
C GLY A 45 -4.57 -11.40 -2.65
N ILE A 46 -4.26 -10.75 -3.77
CA ILE A 46 -2.86 -10.48 -4.14
C ILE A 46 -2.12 -9.62 -3.10
N GLY A 47 -2.83 -8.71 -2.41
CA GLY A 47 -2.26 -7.92 -1.31
C GLY A 47 -1.84 -8.79 -0.12
N ASP A 48 -2.68 -9.77 0.26
CA ASP A 48 -2.35 -10.70 1.34
C ASP A 48 -1.17 -11.60 0.94
N LEU A 49 -1.09 -12.02 -0.33
CA LEU A 49 0.04 -12.79 -0.84
C LEU A 49 1.36 -12.01 -0.79
N VAL A 50 1.33 -10.71 -1.12
CA VAL A 50 2.52 -9.85 -1.00
C VAL A 50 2.96 -9.74 0.46
N GLU A 51 2.03 -9.55 1.39
CA GLU A 51 2.31 -9.49 2.83
C GLU A 51 2.91 -10.81 3.36
N LEU A 52 2.35 -11.96 2.97
CA LEU A 52 2.85 -13.29 3.35
C LEU A 52 4.26 -13.53 2.83
N ALA A 53 4.54 -13.10 1.60
CA ALA A 53 5.87 -13.22 0.99
C ALA A 53 6.90 -12.33 1.69
N TYR A 54 6.55 -11.08 2.05
CA TYR A 54 7.45 -10.21 2.84
C TYR A 54 7.71 -10.72 4.26
N ARG A 55 6.72 -11.39 4.86
CA ARG A 55 6.86 -12.03 6.18
C ARG A 55 7.62 -13.36 6.13
N GLY A 56 7.88 -13.90 4.94
CA GLY A 56 8.58 -15.16 4.75
C GLY A 56 7.73 -16.40 5.02
N GLU A 57 6.40 -16.25 5.08
CA GLU A 57 5.47 -17.38 5.25
C GLU A 57 5.31 -18.18 3.96
N ILE A 58 5.57 -17.54 2.80
CA ILE A 58 5.65 -18.17 1.49
C ILE A 58 6.93 -17.71 0.78
N ASP A 59 7.50 -18.58 -0.05
CA ASP A 59 8.62 -18.20 -0.91
C ASP A 59 8.16 -17.39 -2.13
N TYR A 60 9.10 -16.67 -2.74
CA TYR A 60 8.82 -15.81 -3.90
C TYR A 60 8.31 -16.59 -5.12
N GLY A 61 8.76 -17.84 -5.33
CA GLY A 61 8.26 -18.70 -6.40
C GLY A 61 6.80 -19.12 -6.16
N THR A 62 6.45 -19.47 -4.92
CA THR A 62 5.07 -19.74 -4.50
C THR A 62 4.17 -18.51 -4.66
N PHE A 63 4.69 -17.31 -4.36
CA PHE A 63 4.00 -16.05 -4.65
C PHE A 63 3.67 -15.91 -6.13
N LEU A 64 4.67 -16.05 -7.03
CA LEU A 64 4.44 -15.93 -8.48
C LEU A 64 3.46 -16.99 -9.01
N GLY A 65 3.59 -18.23 -8.53
CA GLY A 65 2.69 -19.32 -8.90
C GLY A 65 1.24 -19.04 -8.49
N THR A 66 1.04 -18.49 -7.29
CA THR A 66 -0.30 -18.18 -6.76
C THR A 66 -0.86 -16.88 -7.37
N ALA A 67 -0.01 -15.91 -7.69
CA ALA A 67 -0.37 -14.71 -8.44
C ALA A 67 -0.87 -15.06 -9.85
N LYS A 68 -0.27 -16.07 -10.50
CA LYS A 68 -0.74 -16.60 -11.78
C LYS A 68 -2.11 -17.25 -11.68
N GLN A 69 -2.41 -17.95 -10.58
CA GLN A 69 -3.75 -18.49 -10.33
C GLN A 69 -4.79 -17.38 -10.10
N ASN A 70 -4.37 -16.23 -9.57
CA ASN A 70 -5.18 -15.01 -9.49
C ASN A 70 -5.33 -14.28 -10.84
N GLY A 71 -4.69 -14.76 -11.91
CA GLY A 71 -4.78 -14.19 -13.26
C GLY A 71 -3.75 -13.10 -13.59
N PHE A 72 -2.75 -12.86 -12.72
CA PHE A 72 -1.64 -11.95 -13.02
C PHE A 72 -0.50 -12.68 -13.73
N ASP A 73 0.13 -12.04 -14.71
CA ASP A 73 1.40 -12.54 -15.22
C ASP A 73 2.56 -12.24 -14.24
N ASN A 74 3.74 -12.77 -14.52
CA ASN A 74 4.90 -12.59 -13.66
C ASN A 74 5.33 -11.12 -13.58
N GLU A 75 5.18 -10.36 -14.67
CA GLU A 75 5.56 -8.94 -14.73
C GLU A 75 4.67 -8.08 -13.81
N TRP A 76 3.36 -8.30 -13.85
CA TRP A 76 2.41 -7.65 -12.96
C TRP A 76 2.58 -8.10 -11.52
N ALA A 77 2.84 -9.39 -11.28
CA ALA A 77 3.12 -9.90 -9.95
C ALA A 77 4.37 -9.26 -9.33
N GLU A 78 5.44 -9.11 -10.11
CA GLU A 78 6.67 -8.39 -9.72
C GLU A 78 6.39 -6.93 -9.37
N ARG A 79 5.59 -6.24 -10.17
CA ARG A 79 5.20 -4.84 -9.90
C ARG A 79 4.37 -4.70 -8.65
N LEU A 80 3.43 -5.61 -8.42
CA LEU A 80 2.57 -5.64 -7.23
C LEU A 80 3.40 -5.94 -5.98
N PHE A 81 4.36 -6.85 -6.08
CA PHE A 81 5.31 -7.12 -5.01
C PHE A 81 6.15 -5.88 -4.70
N ALA A 82 6.78 -5.26 -5.71
CA ALA A 82 7.56 -4.05 -5.54
C ALA A 82 6.74 -2.87 -4.97
N ALA A 83 5.46 -2.75 -5.34
CA ALA A 83 4.56 -1.74 -4.81
C ALA A 83 4.20 -1.96 -3.33
N GLY A 84 4.33 -3.20 -2.82
CA GLY A 84 4.16 -3.53 -1.41
C GLY A 84 5.32 -3.07 -0.52
N THR A 85 6.43 -2.60 -1.09
CA THR A 85 7.54 -2.07 -0.30
C THR A 85 7.12 -0.83 0.50
N VAL A 86 7.42 -0.84 1.79
CA VAL A 86 7.18 0.30 2.67
C VAL A 86 8.24 1.37 2.40
N LEU A 87 7.79 2.58 2.06
CA LEU A 87 8.64 3.76 1.96
C LEU A 87 8.88 4.35 3.36
N LEU A 88 10.04 4.97 3.58
CA LEU A 88 10.30 5.70 4.84
C LEU A 88 9.30 6.85 5.02
N SER A 89 9.11 7.31 6.25
CA SER A 89 8.26 8.47 6.50
C SER A 89 8.82 9.73 5.83
N THR A 90 7.96 10.68 5.49
CA THR A 90 8.38 12.00 4.96
C THR A 90 9.41 12.67 5.86
N GLY A 91 9.25 12.56 7.18
CA GLY A 91 10.18 13.13 8.16
C GLY A 91 11.54 12.44 8.18
N ASP A 92 11.60 11.13 7.96
CA ASP A 92 12.86 10.39 7.83
C ASP A 92 13.63 10.80 6.57
N TYR A 93 12.94 10.89 5.43
CA TYR A 93 13.56 11.38 4.19
C TYR A 93 14.08 12.82 4.34
N LEU A 94 13.33 13.70 5.01
CA LEU A 94 13.81 15.06 5.32
C LEU A 94 15.05 15.06 6.22
N ARG A 95 15.10 14.18 7.23
CA ARG A 95 16.29 14.05 8.08
C ARG A 95 17.50 13.57 7.31
N LEU A 96 17.36 12.59 6.42
CA LEU A 96 18.43 12.09 5.56
C LEU A 96 18.96 13.22 4.65
N TRP A 97 18.05 13.98 4.04
CA TRP A 97 18.42 15.11 3.19
C TRP A 97 19.14 16.21 3.97
N ARG A 98 18.63 16.62 5.14
CA ARG A 98 19.26 17.65 6.00
C ARG A 98 20.61 17.22 6.55
N ARG A 99 20.88 15.92 6.65
CA ARG A 99 22.19 15.35 7.04
C ARG A 99 23.14 15.19 5.86
N GLY A 100 22.69 15.41 4.62
CA GLY A 100 23.50 15.26 3.42
C GLY A 100 23.67 13.80 2.95
N GLU A 101 22.86 12.86 3.47
CA GLU A 101 22.91 11.44 3.09
C GLU A 101 22.23 11.17 1.73
N ILE A 102 21.32 12.06 1.31
CA ILE A 102 20.64 12.02 0.01
C ILE A 102 20.60 13.41 -0.61
N THR A 103 20.52 13.49 -1.94
CA THR A 103 20.43 14.76 -2.67
C THR A 103 19.00 15.35 -2.64
N ALA A 104 18.86 16.61 -3.05
CA ALA A 104 17.55 17.25 -3.17
C ALA A 104 16.66 16.57 -4.24
N GLU A 105 17.26 16.11 -5.34
CA GLU A 105 16.59 15.38 -6.40
C GLU A 105 16.13 13.99 -5.95
N GLU A 106 16.94 13.32 -5.10
CA GLU A 106 16.57 12.04 -4.51
C GLU A 106 15.41 12.19 -3.52
N LEU A 107 15.46 13.21 -2.65
CA LEU A 107 14.36 13.56 -1.76
C LEU A 107 13.07 13.76 -2.56
N GLU A 108 13.12 14.58 -3.62
CA GLU A 108 11.94 14.84 -4.46
C GLU A 108 11.38 13.56 -5.07
N LYS A 109 12.23 12.68 -5.63
CA LYS A 109 11.80 11.37 -6.15
C LYS A 109 11.10 10.52 -5.09
N PHE A 110 11.61 10.48 -3.85
CA PHE A 110 10.97 9.70 -2.78
C PHE A 110 9.62 10.30 -2.37
N LEU A 111 9.51 11.62 -2.28
CA LEU A 111 8.25 12.28 -1.93
C LEU A 111 7.21 12.19 -3.05
N LEU A 112 7.63 12.19 -4.32
CA LEU A 112 6.75 11.91 -5.46
C LEU A 112 6.18 10.49 -5.40
N LYS A 113 6.97 9.49 -4.99
CA LYS A 113 6.49 8.11 -4.77
C LYS A 113 5.42 8.03 -3.66
N GLN A 114 5.43 8.97 -2.71
CA GLN A 114 4.41 9.13 -1.67
C GLN A 114 3.21 9.97 -2.11
N ARG A 115 3.14 10.33 -3.40
CA ARG A 115 2.04 11.10 -4.00
C ARG A 115 1.98 12.57 -3.55
N PHE A 116 3.09 13.15 -3.08
CA PHE A 116 3.17 14.60 -2.87
C PHE A 116 3.27 15.35 -4.20
N SER A 117 2.65 16.52 -4.28
CA SER A 117 2.82 17.43 -5.42
C SER A 117 4.11 18.23 -5.29
N LEU A 118 4.68 18.69 -6.42
CA LEU A 118 5.89 19.53 -6.40
C LEU A 118 5.76 20.77 -5.49
N PRO A 119 4.64 21.52 -5.50
CA PRO A 119 4.47 22.64 -4.56
C PRO A 119 4.45 22.19 -3.09
N ALA A 120 3.82 21.04 -2.79
CA ALA A 120 3.81 20.51 -1.43
C ALA A 120 5.21 20.11 -0.96
N ILE A 121 6.04 19.56 -1.84
CA ILE A 121 7.44 19.21 -1.54
C ILE A 121 8.22 20.47 -1.13
N GLU A 122 8.06 21.58 -1.85
CA GLU A 122 8.71 22.85 -1.50
C GLU A 122 8.22 23.40 -0.16
N HIS A 123 6.91 23.32 0.12
CA HIS A 123 6.37 23.69 1.43
C HIS A 123 6.92 22.84 2.57
N ILE A 124 7.09 21.53 2.36
CA ILE A 124 7.65 20.60 3.34
C ILE A 124 9.14 20.86 3.56
N LYS A 125 9.91 21.12 2.49
CA LYS A 125 11.33 21.53 2.58
C LYS A 125 11.44 22.79 3.44
N LYS A 126 10.63 23.81 3.17
CA LYS A 126 10.60 25.06 3.95
C LYS A 126 10.16 24.84 5.40
N ALA A 127 9.13 24.02 5.65
CA ALA A 127 8.67 23.70 6.99
C ALA A 127 9.73 22.93 7.82
N SER A 128 10.63 22.21 7.16
CA SER A 128 11.74 21.53 7.83
C SER A 128 12.91 22.45 8.21
N GLU A 129 12.87 23.74 7.84
CA GLU A 129 13.85 24.73 8.27
C GLU A 129 13.66 24.99 9.76
N PHE A 130 14.47 24.32 10.57
CA PHE A 130 14.49 24.54 12.01
C PHE A 130 15.25 25.83 12.33
N PHE A 131 14.53 26.81 12.86
CA PHE A 131 15.13 27.99 13.48
C PHE A 131 15.11 27.82 15.01
N PRO A 132 16.24 27.98 15.70
CA PRO A 132 16.26 28.00 17.16
C PRO A 132 15.35 29.13 17.67
N SER A 133 14.70 28.90 18.81
CA SER A 133 13.89 29.95 19.42
C SER A 133 14.76 31.14 19.85
N PRO A 134 14.21 32.36 19.99
CA PRO A 134 14.95 33.48 20.56
C PRO A 134 15.60 33.15 21.90
N GLN A 135 14.94 32.34 22.74
CA GLN A 135 15.48 31.89 24.02
C GLN A 135 16.69 30.96 23.86
N ASP A 136 16.67 30.07 22.87
CA ASP A 136 17.81 29.20 22.56
C ASP A 136 18.99 30.02 22.07
N LEU A 137 18.74 30.99 21.18
CA LEU A 137 19.76 31.92 20.70
C LEU A 137 20.38 32.73 21.84
N ILE A 138 19.56 33.26 22.75
CA ILE A 138 20.03 33.95 23.97
C ILE A 138 20.85 33.00 24.83
N SER A 139 20.38 31.77 25.03
CA SER A 139 21.08 30.77 25.85
C SER A 139 22.44 30.38 25.25
N PHE A 140 22.54 30.27 23.92
CA PHE A 140 23.81 30.03 23.23
C PHE A 140 24.76 31.21 23.34
N ALA A 141 24.24 32.44 23.26
CA ALA A 141 25.03 33.66 23.42
C ALA A 141 25.57 33.80 24.85
N VAL A 142 24.73 33.61 25.87
CA VAL A 142 25.12 33.71 27.30
C VAL A 142 26.09 32.60 27.69
N ARG A 143 25.98 31.40 27.10
CA ARG A 143 26.90 30.27 27.34
C ARG A 143 28.18 30.34 26.50
N GLU A 144 28.42 31.44 25.79
CA GLU A 144 29.62 31.67 24.98
C GLU A 144 29.88 30.55 23.95
N VAL A 145 28.83 29.91 23.43
CA VAL A 145 28.93 28.80 22.44
C VAL A 145 29.67 29.25 21.17
N TYR A 146 29.59 30.55 20.85
CA TYR A 146 30.23 31.17 19.69
C TYR A 146 31.65 31.68 19.96
N SER A 147 32.23 31.40 21.14
CA SER A 147 33.60 31.84 21.47
C SER A 147 34.63 31.18 20.52
N PRO A 148 35.69 31.91 20.10
CA PRO A 148 36.64 31.42 19.09
C PRO A 148 37.32 30.10 19.47
N ASP A 149 37.54 29.88 20.77
CA ASP A 149 38.19 28.67 21.28
C ASP A 149 37.28 27.43 21.18
N ILE A 150 35.96 27.59 21.37
CA ILE A 150 34.99 26.51 21.21
C ILE A 150 34.78 26.18 19.73
N VAL A 151 34.65 27.18 18.87
CA VAL A 151 34.42 26.98 17.42
C VAL A 151 35.60 26.28 16.75
N LYS A 152 36.84 26.52 17.17
CA LYS A 152 38.02 25.82 16.59
C LYS A 152 38.07 24.33 16.92
N LYS A 153 37.33 23.88 17.94
CA LYS A 153 37.35 22.50 18.44
C LYS A 153 36.40 21.57 17.67
N PHE A 154 35.38 22.12 17.01
CA PHE A 154 34.30 21.39 16.33
C PHE A 154 34.21 21.81 14.86
#